data_AF-A0A132A1N9-F1
#
_entry.id   AF-A0A132A1N9-F1
#
_cell.length_a   1.000
_cell.length_b   1.000
_cell.length_c   1.000
_cell.angle_alpha   90.00
_cell.angle_beta   90.00
_cell.angle_gamma   90.00
#
_symmetry.space_group_name_H-M   'P 1'
#
loop_
_entity.id
_entity.type
_entity.pdbx_description
1 polymer ?
#
loop_
_entity_poly.entity_id
_entity_poly.type
_entity_poly.pdbx_seq_one_letter_code
_entity_poly.pdbx_strand_id
1 'polypeptide(L)'
;MSGMNLEPMQLDTSADDMEILELSDSSTSESPNYQIDSCPFEVESYISQFSGHGKLIRLLYIIDHCPPLQIDALEQAIKHVKETTYNTNLYIKLMEKLCDIVQNDENSFSHISREIDKAWVEKQANLSQVIFEKLDTDLKNYKTNSIKESIRRGHDDLGAHHVLCGDLQSALKCYTRSRDYCMGDQNLFNICMNVLKINIYLMNWPHVHSYVQKAENAEFSSNEADKSKIHCIAGLYYLVNKQYRNAAERFIKANFDSLGHRFTEIMSLNSIAIYGGLCALATFNRDELRRKLISCSNFKMFLELEPQLREAINKFLESKYPDCLKLLNESKDAFMLDIYLAAHVKSLFSMIRNRALIQYFSPYLSADLHLMASAFNTTVSGIENELTNLILKGQIQARIDSHNKILYAQKTDPRLLTFKMVLEKGREFEMKTKSIILRTACARNGLINIHPSSGQQNKINSCHSKESNNPSNSKQSISTKMSVDCGNGDSSSSTSSSLFNNQMPSPGSVGTTSATTTISSVNSVSVPNDSQSP
;
A
#
# COMPACT_ATOMS: atom_id res chain seq x y z
N MET A 1 -36.29 -51.82 -31.02
CA MET A 1 -35.96 -51.58 -29.59
C MET A 1 -34.57 -50.97 -29.50
N SER A 2 -34.36 -50.07 -28.54
CA SER A 2 -33.05 -49.61 -28.03
C SER A 2 -31.94 -49.28 -29.04
N GLY A 3 -31.89 -48.03 -29.50
CA GLY A 3 -30.63 -47.36 -29.87
C GLY A 3 -30.16 -46.52 -28.68
N MET A 4 -28.86 -46.56 -28.35
CA MET A 4 -28.30 -45.88 -27.17
C MET A 4 -28.15 -44.37 -27.43
N ASN A 5 -28.83 -43.54 -26.63
CA ASN A 5 -28.47 -42.13 -26.47
C ASN A 5 -27.39 -42.01 -25.40
N LEU A 6 -26.22 -41.50 -25.79
CA LEU A 6 -25.22 -40.97 -24.86
C LEU A 6 -25.52 -39.48 -24.65
N GLU A 7 -26.09 -39.15 -23.50
CA GLU A 7 -26.21 -37.76 -23.05
C GLU A 7 -24.82 -37.22 -22.66
N PRO A 8 -24.47 -35.97 -23.00
CA PRO A 8 -23.26 -35.35 -22.49
C PRO A 8 -23.44 -35.02 -21.00
N MET A 9 -22.49 -35.45 -20.17
CA MET A 9 -22.50 -35.16 -18.72
C MET A 9 -22.63 -33.66 -18.45
N GLN A 10 -23.75 -33.24 -17.86
CA GLN A 10 -23.81 -31.99 -17.13
C GLN A 10 -23.03 -32.17 -15.82
N LEU A 11 -21.88 -31.52 -15.73
CA LEU A 11 -21.20 -31.29 -14.47
C LEU A 11 -21.97 -30.20 -13.71
N ASP A 12 -22.94 -30.62 -12.91
CA ASP A 12 -23.55 -29.79 -11.87
C ASP A 12 -22.51 -29.51 -10.77
N THR A 13 -21.61 -28.57 -11.03
CA THR A 13 -20.86 -27.91 -9.95
C THR A 13 -21.79 -26.95 -9.25
N SER A 14 -22.40 -27.42 -8.16
CA SER A 14 -23.23 -26.63 -7.24
C SER A 14 -22.51 -25.34 -6.83
N ALA A 15 -23.20 -24.21 -6.95
CA ALA A 15 -22.65 -22.88 -6.74
C ALA A 15 -22.54 -22.47 -5.25
N ASP A 16 -22.44 -23.47 -4.35
CA ASP A 16 -22.66 -23.30 -2.91
C ASP A 16 -21.37 -23.29 -2.07
N ASP A 17 -20.21 -23.64 -2.64
CA ASP A 17 -18.90 -23.60 -1.95
C ASP A 17 -18.21 -22.21 -2.02
N MET A 18 -18.99 -21.13 -2.15
CA MET A 18 -18.53 -19.79 -1.78
C MET A 18 -19.30 -19.36 -0.53
N GLU A 19 -18.82 -19.86 0.60
CA GLU A 19 -19.31 -19.54 1.94
C GLU A 19 -19.33 -18.01 2.12
N ILE A 20 -20.51 -17.42 1.92
CA ILE A 20 -20.80 -16.04 2.31
C ILE A 20 -20.90 -16.09 3.83
N LEU A 21 -19.74 -16.02 4.49
CA LEU A 21 -19.68 -15.71 5.90
C LEU A 21 -20.42 -14.39 6.10
N GLU A 22 -21.55 -14.46 6.79
CA GLU A 22 -22.26 -13.28 7.28
C GLU A 22 -21.31 -12.54 8.22
N LEU A 23 -20.63 -11.53 7.66
CA LEU A 23 -19.75 -10.67 8.41
C LEU A 23 -20.61 -9.81 9.35
N SER A 24 -20.70 -10.27 10.60
CA SER A 24 -21.12 -9.47 11.73
C SER A 24 -20.43 -8.11 11.70
N ASP A 25 -21.18 -7.03 11.98
CA ASP A 25 -20.68 -5.65 12.06
C ASP A 25 -19.55 -5.50 13.10
N SER A 26 -18.32 -5.76 12.67
CA SER A 26 -17.12 -5.64 13.51
C SER A 26 -15.95 -5.01 12.72
N SER A 27 -16.25 -4.00 11.92
CA SER A 27 -15.27 -3.03 11.45
C SER A 27 -15.90 -1.64 11.33
N THR A 28 -16.46 -1.14 12.42
CA THR A 28 -16.54 0.31 12.65
C THR A 28 -15.11 0.85 12.63
N SER A 29 -14.68 1.31 11.45
CA SER A 29 -13.63 2.30 11.38
C SER A 29 -14.16 3.52 12.13
N GLU A 30 -13.67 3.73 13.36
CA GLU A 30 -13.89 4.99 14.07
C GLU A 30 -13.32 6.11 13.20
N SER A 31 -14.18 6.75 12.40
CA SER A 31 -13.87 8.03 11.77
C SER A 31 -13.49 8.97 12.90
N PRO A 32 -12.21 9.36 13.04
CA PRO A 32 -11.79 10.12 14.20
C PRO A 32 -12.53 11.46 14.15
N ASN A 33 -13.31 11.75 15.19
CA ASN A 33 -14.13 12.96 15.23
C ASN A 33 -13.21 14.19 15.34
N TYR A 34 -12.90 14.80 14.20
CA TYR A 34 -12.15 16.05 14.08
C TYR A 34 -12.83 16.93 13.05
N GLN A 35 -12.70 18.25 13.22
CA GLN A 35 -13.18 19.26 12.28
C GLN A 35 -11.99 20.07 11.75
N ILE A 36 -12.16 20.63 10.57
CA ILE A 36 -11.18 21.49 9.89
C ILE A 36 -11.84 22.84 9.63
N ASP A 37 -11.33 23.87 10.32
CA ASP A 37 -11.86 25.23 10.30
C ASP A 37 -11.22 26.10 9.19
N SER A 38 -10.52 25.47 8.24
CA SER A 38 -9.87 26.14 7.10
C SER A 38 -10.53 25.76 5.78
N CYS A 39 -10.48 26.65 4.79
CA CYS A 39 -10.88 26.39 3.40
C CYS A 39 -9.64 26.19 2.52
N PRO A 40 -9.02 24.99 2.47
CA PRO A 40 -7.77 24.79 1.75
C PRO A 40 -7.92 24.73 0.22
N PHE A 41 -9.13 24.53 -0.30
CA PHE A 41 -9.43 24.47 -1.73
C PHE A 41 -10.89 24.82 -2.01
N GLU A 42 -11.18 25.13 -3.28
CA GLU A 42 -12.54 25.29 -3.80
C GLU A 42 -13.18 23.92 -4.08
N VAL A 43 -14.40 23.72 -3.56
CA VAL A 43 -15.10 22.42 -3.63
C VAL A 43 -15.36 22.00 -5.08
N GLU A 44 -15.81 22.91 -5.95
CA GLU A 44 -16.12 22.59 -7.36
C GLU A 44 -14.88 22.10 -8.12
N SER A 45 -13.75 22.79 -7.96
CA SER A 45 -12.47 22.42 -8.55
C SER A 45 -11.98 21.04 -8.09
N TYR A 46 -11.98 20.77 -6.78
CA TYR A 46 -11.60 19.46 -6.23
C TYR A 46 -12.52 18.33 -6.75
N ILE A 47 -13.83 18.59 -6.76
CA ILE A 47 -14.84 17.58 -7.08
C ILE A 47 -14.98 17.32 -8.58
N SER A 48 -14.58 18.26 -9.44
CA SER A 48 -14.50 18.06 -10.90
C SER A 48 -13.58 16.90 -11.31
N GLN A 49 -12.63 16.53 -10.46
CA GLN A 49 -11.68 15.42 -10.68
C GLN A 49 -12.30 14.02 -10.52
N PHE A 50 -13.54 13.94 -10.01
CA PHE A 50 -14.19 12.68 -9.62
C PHE A 50 -15.55 12.52 -10.31
N SER A 51 -15.95 11.27 -10.53
CA SER A 51 -17.23 10.96 -11.20
C SER A 51 -18.03 9.88 -10.47
N GLY A 52 -19.29 9.71 -10.89
CA GLY A 52 -20.18 8.67 -10.39
C GLY A 52 -20.43 8.74 -8.87
N HIS A 53 -20.38 7.58 -8.22
CA HIS A 53 -20.61 7.46 -6.77
C HIS A 53 -19.39 7.89 -5.93
N GLY A 54 -18.16 7.75 -6.45
CA GLY A 54 -16.94 8.19 -5.77
C GLY A 54 -16.83 9.71 -5.55
N LYS A 55 -17.56 10.50 -6.36
CA LYS A 55 -17.78 11.94 -6.14
C LYS A 55 -18.69 12.19 -4.92
N LEU A 56 -19.78 11.42 -4.77
CA LEU A 56 -20.71 11.55 -3.63
C LEU A 56 -20.05 11.21 -2.30
N ILE A 57 -19.28 10.12 -2.22
CA ILE A 57 -18.59 9.75 -0.98
C ILE A 57 -17.62 10.86 -0.54
N ARG A 58 -16.94 11.54 -1.47
CA ARG A 58 -16.03 12.67 -1.17
C ARG A 58 -16.77 13.90 -0.68
N LEU A 59 -17.88 14.25 -1.32
CA LEU A 59 -18.73 15.35 -0.86
C LEU A 59 -19.26 15.08 0.56
N LEU A 60 -19.80 13.89 0.82
CA LEU A 60 -20.25 13.48 2.15
C LEU A 60 -19.13 13.57 3.20
N TYR A 61 -17.91 13.16 2.85
CA TYR A 61 -16.76 13.26 3.74
C TYR A 61 -16.41 14.71 4.09
N ILE A 62 -16.41 15.62 3.11
CA ILE A 62 -16.17 17.05 3.34
C ILE A 62 -17.28 17.66 4.21
N ILE A 63 -18.54 17.32 3.93
CA ILE A 63 -19.71 17.78 4.70
C ILE A 63 -19.59 17.43 6.18
N ASP A 64 -19.09 16.23 6.51
CA ASP A 64 -19.01 15.78 7.91
C ASP A 64 -17.74 16.30 8.66
N HIS A 65 -16.67 16.68 7.95
CA HIS A 65 -15.38 17.07 8.57
C HIS A 65 -14.98 18.55 8.38
N CYS A 66 -15.65 19.32 7.52
CA CYS A 66 -15.29 20.70 7.21
C CYS A 66 -16.48 21.66 7.29
N PRO A 67 -16.78 22.23 8.48
CA PRO A 67 -17.84 23.23 8.63
C PRO A 67 -17.81 24.39 7.62
N PRO A 68 -16.67 25.04 7.30
CA PRO A 68 -16.69 26.22 6.44
C PRO A 68 -16.86 25.89 4.94
N LEU A 69 -16.65 24.64 4.52
CA LEU A 69 -16.95 24.16 3.15
C LEU A 69 -18.26 23.36 3.06
N GLN A 70 -18.99 23.26 4.17
CA GLN A 70 -20.13 22.35 4.32
C GLN A 70 -21.30 22.70 3.40
N ILE A 71 -21.61 23.99 3.25
CA ILE A 71 -22.72 24.48 2.42
C ILE A 71 -22.41 24.22 0.94
N ASP A 72 -21.27 24.68 0.43
CA ASP A 72 -20.84 24.46 -0.96
C ASP A 72 -20.82 22.95 -1.30
N ALA A 73 -20.34 22.11 -0.38
CA ALA A 73 -20.33 20.66 -0.56
C ALA A 73 -21.74 20.05 -0.54
N LEU A 74 -22.67 20.54 0.29
CA LEU A 74 -24.08 20.15 0.26
C LEU A 74 -24.74 20.54 -1.06
N GLU A 75 -24.51 21.76 -1.55
CA GLU A 75 -25.11 22.23 -2.80
C GLU A 75 -24.62 21.41 -4.01
N GLN A 76 -23.32 21.16 -4.11
CA GLN A 76 -22.75 20.31 -5.15
C GLN A 76 -23.19 18.84 -5.02
N ALA A 77 -23.43 18.34 -3.79
CA ALA A 77 -23.99 17.00 -3.57
C ALA A 77 -25.44 16.90 -4.02
N ILE A 78 -26.29 17.86 -3.64
CA ILE A 78 -27.70 17.92 -4.02
C ILE A 78 -27.83 18.02 -5.54
N LYS A 79 -27.04 18.89 -6.19
CA LYS A 79 -26.99 19.01 -7.65
C LYS A 79 -26.60 17.69 -8.32
N HIS A 80 -25.51 17.06 -7.88
CA HIS A 80 -25.04 15.79 -8.45
C HIS A 80 -26.05 14.64 -8.26
N VAL A 81 -26.71 14.57 -7.09
CA VAL A 81 -27.80 13.61 -6.83
C VAL A 81 -28.97 13.84 -7.80
N LYS A 82 -29.40 15.11 -7.98
CA LYS A 82 -30.51 15.47 -8.89
C LYS A 82 -30.23 15.19 -10.36
N GLU A 83 -28.99 15.39 -10.82
CA GLU A 83 -28.59 15.26 -12.22
C GLU A 83 -28.21 13.82 -12.60
N THR A 84 -27.57 13.06 -11.71
CA THR A 84 -26.87 11.80 -12.06
C THR A 84 -27.50 10.54 -11.46
N THR A 85 -28.32 10.63 -10.40
CA THR A 85 -28.71 9.45 -9.61
C THR A 85 -30.21 9.32 -9.39
N TYR A 86 -30.65 8.13 -8.97
CA TYR A 86 -32.03 7.82 -8.60
C TYR A 86 -32.23 7.72 -7.08
N ASN A 87 -31.24 8.13 -6.28
CA ASN A 87 -31.25 7.96 -4.84
C ASN A 87 -32.04 9.08 -4.13
N THR A 88 -33.36 8.89 -4.09
CA THR A 88 -34.31 9.78 -3.41
C THR A 88 -34.05 9.91 -1.90
N ASN A 89 -33.68 8.81 -1.24
CA ASN A 89 -33.37 8.78 0.19
C ASN A 89 -32.15 9.65 0.54
N LEU A 90 -31.12 9.64 -0.30
CA LEU A 90 -29.94 10.49 -0.12
C LEU A 90 -30.27 11.96 -0.39
N TYR A 91 -31.09 12.26 -1.42
CA TYR A 91 -31.56 13.63 -1.66
C TYR A 91 -32.29 14.20 -0.44
N ILE A 92 -33.23 13.46 0.14
CA ILE A 92 -33.98 13.90 1.33
C ILE A 92 -33.02 14.20 2.49
N LYS A 93 -32.12 13.27 2.83
CA LYS A 93 -31.13 13.45 3.91
C LYS A 93 -30.19 14.64 3.71
N LEU A 94 -29.79 14.92 2.46
CA LEU A 94 -28.94 16.08 2.14
C LEU A 94 -29.72 17.40 2.28
N MET A 95 -30.98 17.43 1.83
CA MET A 95 -31.85 18.59 2.03
C MET A 95 -32.16 18.84 3.51
N GLU A 96 -32.43 17.79 4.29
CA GLU A 96 -32.63 17.88 5.74
C GLU A 96 -31.40 18.49 6.43
N LYS A 97 -30.18 17.95 6.17
CA LYS A 97 -28.93 18.54 6.68
C LYS A 97 -28.76 20.01 6.29
N LEU A 98 -29.04 20.38 5.04
CA LEU A 98 -28.92 21.76 4.57
C LEU A 98 -29.94 22.69 5.26
N CYS A 99 -31.17 22.24 5.44
CA CYS A 99 -32.19 22.95 6.21
C CYS A 99 -31.77 23.16 7.67
N ASP A 100 -31.22 22.13 8.33
CA ASP A 100 -30.78 22.21 9.72
C ASP A 100 -29.65 23.24 9.88
N ILE A 101 -28.65 23.24 9.00
CA ILE A 101 -27.52 24.20 9.05
C ILE A 101 -28.01 25.62 8.85
N VAL A 102 -28.83 25.86 7.81
CA VAL A 102 -29.32 27.20 7.45
C VAL A 102 -30.38 27.73 8.42
N GLN A 103 -31.03 26.86 9.21
CA GLN A 103 -31.89 27.30 10.33
C GLN A 103 -31.10 27.69 11.58
N ASN A 104 -29.93 27.09 11.80
CA ASN A 104 -29.09 27.39 12.97
C ASN A 104 -28.20 28.63 12.79
N ASP A 105 -27.94 29.07 11.56
CA ASP A 105 -27.09 30.23 11.25
C ASP A 105 -27.74 31.17 10.23
N GLU A 106 -28.36 32.26 10.70
CA GLU A 106 -29.11 33.21 9.87
C GLU A 106 -28.25 33.95 8.82
N ASN A 107 -26.93 33.96 8.97
CA ASN A 107 -26.00 34.58 8.01
C ASN A 107 -25.59 33.64 6.86
N SER A 108 -25.90 32.34 6.96
CA SER A 108 -25.52 31.35 5.95
C SER A 108 -26.44 31.42 4.72
N PHE A 109 -25.88 31.86 3.59
CA PHE A 109 -26.60 32.00 2.32
C PHE A 109 -26.47 30.73 1.46
N SER A 110 -27.60 30.15 1.07
CA SER A 110 -27.66 29.04 0.10
C SER A 110 -28.27 29.51 -1.22
N HIS A 111 -27.66 29.15 -2.34
CA HIS A 111 -28.21 29.35 -3.68
C HIS A 111 -29.34 28.36 -4.01
N ILE A 112 -29.41 27.22 -3.31
CA ILE A 112 -30.48 26.24 -3.45
C ILE A 112 -31.71 26.61 -2.60
N SER A 113 -32.91 26.47 -3.18
CA SER A 113 -34.19 26.62 -2.50
C SER A 113 -34.33 25.65 -1.32
N ARG A 114 -34.73 26.15 -0.15
CA ARG A 114 -34.86 25.39 1.10
C ARG A 114 -36.01 24.36 1.12
N GLU A 115 -36.80 24.24 0.06
CA GLU A 115 -37.94 23.32 -0.01
C GLU A 115 -37.54 21.98 -0.63
N ILE A 116 -37.97 20.87 0.01
CA ILE A 116 -37.79 19.52 -0.53
C ILE A 116 -38.72 19.35 -1.74
N ASP A 117 -38.12 19.07 -2.89
CA ASP A 117 -38.81 18.86 -4.16
C ASP A 117 -39.51 17.49 -4.21
N LYS A 118 -40.68 17.40 -3.56
CA LYS A 118 -41.49 16.17 -3.47
C LYS A 118 -41.91 15.65 -4.85
N ALA A 119 -42.19 16.54 -5.80
CA ALA A 119 -42.55 16.18 -7.16
C ALA A 119 -41.39 15.48 -7.89
N TRP A 120 -40.15 15.97 -7.73
CA TRP A 120 -38.96 15.28 -8.22
C TRP A 120 -38.74 13.92 -7.53
N VAL A 121 -38.93 13.84 -6.20
CA VAL A 121 -38.80 12.59 -5.44
C VAL A 121 -39.74 11.50 -5.96
N GLU A 122 -41.04 11.80 -6.07
CA GLU A 122 -42.03 10.84 -6.58
C GLU A 122 -41.74 10.46 -8.04
N LYS A 123 -41.39 11.44 -8.88
CA LYS A 123 -41.06 11.20 -10.28
C LYS A 123 -39.85 10.28 -10.45
N GLN A 124 -38.78 10.48 -9.68
CA GLN A 124 -37.57 9.66 -9.77
C GLN A 124 -37.73 8.29 -9.15
N ALA A 125 -38.48 8.16 -8.05
CA ALA A 125 -38.81 6.85 -7.47
C ALA A 125 -39.56 5.97 -8.50
N ASN A 126 -40.61 6.52 -9.12
CA ASN A 126 -41.37 5.84 -10.17
C ASN A 126 -40.50 5.50 -11.39
N LEU A 127 -39.66 6.44 -11.85
CA LEU A 127 -38.78 6.22 -12.99
C LEU A 127 -37.72 5.12 -12.73
N SER A 128 -37.12 5.11 -11.53
CA SER A 128 -36.19 4.07 -11.09
C SER A 128 -36.86 2.68 -11.07
N GLN A 129 -38.07 2.59 -10.53
CA GLN A 129 -38.82 1.33 -10.50
C GLN A 129 -39.14 0.83 -11.93
N VAL A 130 -39.60 1.70 -12.83
CA VAL A 130 -39.89 1.33 -14.23
C VAL A 130 -38.63 0.87 -14.97
N ILE A 131 -37.47 1.51 -14.72
CA ILE A 131 -36.19 1.07 -15.31
C ILE A 131 -35.78 -0.30 -14.74
N PHE A 132 -35.90 -0.51 -13.43
CA PHE A 132 -35.61 -1.80 -12.79
C PHE A 132 -36.48 -2.94 -13.34
N GLU A 133 -37.80 -2.75 -13.40
CA GLU A 133 -38.76 -3.74 -13.92
C GLU A 133 -38.46 -4.11 -15.38
N LYS A 134 -38.08 -3.11 -16.18
CA LYS A 134 -37.63 -3.35 -17.56
C LYS A 134 -36.34 -4.17 -17.62
N LEU A 135 -35.30 -3.76 -16.89
CA LEU A 135 -34.00 -4.45 -16.89
C LEU A 135 -34.10 -5.90 -16.38
N ASP A 136 -34.91 -6.15 -15.36
CA ASP A 136 -35.16 -7.51 -14.85
C ASP A 136 -35.96 -8.36 -15.86
N THR A 137 -36.94 -7.76 -16.55
CA THR A 137 -37.68 -8.43 -17.65
C THR A 137 -36.76 -8.77 -18.83
N ASP A 138 -35.91 -7.84 -19.26
CA ASP A 138 -34.93 -8.06 -20.33
C ASP A 138 -33.92 -9.16 -19.92
N LEU A 139 -33.44 -9.15 -18.67
CA LEU A 139 -32.55 -10.18 -18.14
C LEU A 139 -33.21 -11.57 -18.07
N LYS A 140 -34.49 -11.65 -17.71
CA LYS A 140 -35.28 -12.90 -17.77
C LYS A 140 -35.40 -13.40 -19.21
N ASN A 141 -35.69 -12.53 -20.17
CA ASN A 141 -35.74 -12.87 -21.58
C ASN A 141 -34.39 -13.39 -22.11
N TYR A 142 -33.27 -12.76 -21.72
CA TYR A 142 -31.92 -13.23 -22.10
C TYR A 142 -31.58 -14.61 -21.51
N LYS A 143 -32.06 -14.90 -20.29
CA LYS A 143 -31.92 -16.24 -19.66
C LYS A 143 -32.72 -17.30 -20.41
N THR A 144 -33.98 -17.03 -20.76
CA THR A 144 -34.80 -17.94 -21.59
C THR A 144 -34.13 -18.21 -22.95
N ASN A 145 -33.58 -17.17 -23.58
CA ASN A 145 -32.88 -17.29 -24.86
C ASN A 145 -31.47 -17.92 -24.75
N SER A 146 -30.97 -18.18 -23.54
CA SER A 146 -29.67 -18.83 -23.26
C SER A 146 -28.43 -18.14 -23.87
N ILE A 147 -28.49 -16.83 -24.15
CA ILE A 147 -27.37 -16.07 -24.75
C ILE A 147 -26.46 -15.52 -23.65
N LYS A 148 -25.32 -16.18 -23.40
CA LYS A 148 -24.38 -15.83 -22.31
C LYS A 148 -23.99 -14.35 -22.25
N GLU A 149 -23.55 -13.75 -23.36
CA GLU A 149 -23.14 -12.33 -23.37
C GLU A 149 -24.30 -11.37 -23.07
N SER A 150 -25.54 -11.69 -23.50
CA SER A 150 -26.73 -10.89 -23.17
C SER A 150 -27.07 -11.00 -21.69
N ILE A 151 -26.99 -12.21 -21.11
CA ILE A 151 -27.18 -12.43 -19.66
C ILE A 151 -26.11 -11.67 -18.86
N ARG A 152 -24.85 -11.74 -19.29
CA ARG A 152 -23.71 -11.03 -18.69
C ARG A 152 -23.94 -9.51 -18.70
N ARG A 153 -24.32 -8.94 -19.85
CA ARG A 153 -24.61 -7.51 -19.99
C ARG A 153 -25.82 -7.08 -19.17
N GLY A 154 -26.91 -7.84 -19.18
CA GLY A 154 -28.08 -7.56 -18.36
C GLY A 154 -27.78 -7.54 -16.86
N HIS A 155 -26.89 -8.42 -16.37
CA HIS A 155 -26.40 -8.35 -14.99
C HIS A 155 -25.50 -7.13 -14.72
N ASP A 156 -24.65 -6.71 -15.67
CA ASP A 156 -23.83 -5.50 -15.53
C ASP A 156 -24.70 -4.21 -15.51
N ASP A 157 -25.71 -4.13 -16.37
CA ASP A 157 -26.64 -3.00 -16.49
C ASP A 157 -27.53 -2.89 -15.24
N LEU A 158 -28.05 -4.02 -14.74
CA LEU A 158 -28.78 -4.09 -13.47
C LEU A 158 -27.90 -3.70 -12.28
N GLY A 159 -26.64 -4.16 -12.26
CA GLY A 159 -25.65 -3.75 -11.26
C GLY A 159 -25.40 -2.24 -11.28
N ALA A 160 -25.28 -1.64 -12.48
CA ALA A 160 -25.10 -0.21 -12.64
C ALA A 160 -26.33 0.58 -12.15
N HIS A 161 -27.55 0.10 -12.43
CA HIS A 161 -28.78 0.69 -11.91
C HIS A 161 -28.83 0.68 -10.36
N HIS A 162 -28.46 -0.44 -9.73
CA HIS A 162 -28.39 -0.52 -8.26
C HIS A 162 -27.38 0.48 -7.67
N VAL A 163 -26.23 0.73 -8.32
CA VAL A 163 -25.28 1.78 -7.90
C VAL A 163 -25.90 3.18 -7.98
N LEU A 164 -26.67 3.48 -9.03
CA LEU A 164 -27.38 4.76 -9.17
C LEU A 164 -28.51 4.94 -8.15
N CYS A 165 -29.08 3.84 -7.65
CA CYS A 165 -30.04 3.85 -6.54
C CYS A 165 -29.36 3.95 -5.16
N GLY A 166 -28.06 3.65 -5.07
CA GLY A 166 -27.29 3.58 -3.82
C GLY A 166 -27.30 2.22 -3.12
N ASP A 167 -27.88 1.17 -3.74
CA ASP A 167 -27.84 -0.19 -3.20
C ASP A 167 -26.56 -0.91 -3.66
N LEU A 168 -25.49 -0.70 -2.90
CA LEU A 168 -24.18 -1.30 -3.17
C LEU A 168 -24.17 -2.82 -2.97
N GLN A 169 -25.02 -3.38 -2.10
CA GLN A 169 -25.04 -4.81 -1.80
C GLN A 169 -25.70 -5.61 -2.94
N SER A 170 -26.83 -5.14 -3.48
CA SER A 170 -27.45 -5.77 -4.65
C SER A 170 -26.61 -5.58 -5.91
N ALA A 171 -25.93 -4.44 -6.06
CA ALA A 171 -24.94 -4.23 -7.13
C ALA A 171 -23.81 -5.27 -7.09
N LEU A 172 -23.24 -5.54 -5.90
CA LEU A 172 -22.19 -6.54 -5.72
C LEU A 172 -22.66 -7.94 -6.11
N LYS A 173 -23.89 -8.32 -5.73
CA LYS A 173 -24.51 -9.61 -6.11
C LYS A 173 -24.66 -9.72 -7.63
N CYS A 174 -25.10 -8.65 -8.31
CA CYS A 174 -25.25 -8.62 -9.77
C CYS A 174 -23.91 -8.82 -10.50
N TYR A 175 -22.87 -8.07 -10.14
CA TYR A 175 -21.55 -8.23 -10.76
C TYR A 175 -20.88 -9.57 -10.43
N THR A 176 -21.08 -10.10 -9.22
CA THR A 176 -20.56 -11.42 -8.86
C THR A 176 -21.20 -12.51 -9.73
N ARG A 177 -22.50 -12.39 -10.03
CA ARG A 177 -23.22 -13.35 -10.89
C ARG A 177 -22.99 -13.14 -12.39
N SER A 178 -22.58 -11.95 -12.85
CA SER A 178 -22.23 -11.76 -14.27
C SER A 178 -20.96 -12.54 -14.67
N ARG A 179 -20.08 -12.85 -13.72
CA ARG A 179 -18.85 -13.65 -13.91
C ARG A 179 -19.10 -14.99 -14.60
N ASP A 180 -20.13 -15.73 -14.21
CA ASP A 180 -20.35 -17.12 -14.66
C ASP A 180 -20.81 -17.19 -16.13
N TYR A 181 -21.23 -16.05 -16.70
CA TYR A 181 -21.62 -15.89 -18.10
C TYR A 181 -20.51 -15.23 -18.95
N CYS A 182 -19.32 -15.00 -18.37
CA CYS A 182 -18.20 -14.41 -19.07
C CYS A 182 -17.55 -15.41 -20.06
N MET A 183 -17.15 -14.91 -21.23
CA MET A 183 -16.57 -15.71 -22.33
C MET A 183 -15.22 -15.15 -22.84
N GLY A 184 -14.57 -14.23 -22.10
CA GLY A 184 -13.27 -13.68 -22.49
C GLY A 184 -12.63 -12.77 -21.46
N ASP A 185 -11.30 -12.69 -21.50
CA ASP A 185 -10.45 -12.13 -20.44
C ASP A 185 -10.72 -10.64 -20.14
N GLN A 186 -10.90 -9.82 -21.17
CA GLN A 186 -11.22 -8.39 -20.98
C GLN A 186 -12.57 -8.19 -20.27
N ASN A 187 -13.55 -9.05 -20.54
CA ASN A 187 -14.85 -9.00 -19.85
C ASN A 187 -14.70 -9.46 -18.39
N LEU A 188 -13.85 -10.47 -18.12
CA LEU A 188 -13.54 -10.91 -16.76
C LEU A 188 -12.78 -9.84 -15.97
N PHE A 189 -11.84 -9.13 -16.60
CA PHE A 189 -11.19 -7.95 -16.01
C PHE A 189 -12.19 -6.84 -15.70
N ASN A 190 -13.11 -6.52 -16.62
CA ASN A 190 -14.15 -5.50 -16.39
C ASN A 190 -15.06 -5.87 -15.20
N ILE A 191 -15.45 -7.14 -15.07
CA ILE A 191 -16.22 -7.64 -13.93
C ILE A 191 -15.41 -7.55 -12.63
N CYS A 192 -14.14 -7.96 -12.65
CA CYS A 192 -13.23 -7.83 -11.51
C CYS A 192 -13.11 -6.36 -11.05
N MET A 193 -12.99 -5.42 -11.99
CA MET A 193 -12.95 -3.99 -11.70
C MET A 193 -14.27 -3.46 -11.12
N ASN A 194 -15.43 -3.91 -11.61
CA ASN A 194 -16.71 -3.54 -11.01
C ASN A 194 -16.82 -4.08 -9.57
N VAL A 195 -16.45 -5.34 -9.33
CA VAL A 195 -16.44 -5.94 -7.98
C VAL A 195 -15.47 -5.20 -7.05
N LEU A 196 -14.26 -4.87 -7.51
CA LEU A 196 -13.30 -4.06 -6.76
C LEU A 196 -13.87 -2.68 -6.40
N LYS A 197 -14.47 -1.98 -7.36
CA LYS A 197 -15.11 -0.66 -7.16
C LYS A 197 -16.17 -0.71 -6.06
N ILE A 198 -17.07 -1.69 -6.08
CA ILE A 198 -18.12 -1.81 -5.05
C ILE A 198 -17.53 -2.18 -3.68
N ASN A 199 -16.53 -3.06 -3.62
CA ASN A 199 -15.86 -3.36 -2.35
C ASN A 199 -15.09 -2.17 -1.77
N ILE A 200 -14.55 -1.27 -2.60
CA ILE A 200 -13.95 -0.02 -2.16
C ILE A 200 -15.02 0.92 -1.59
N TYR A 201 -16.18 1.08 -2.26
CA TYR A 201 -17.28 1.90 -1.74
C TYR A 201 -17.85 1.35 -0.41
N LEU A 202 -17.86 0.02 -0.23
CA LEU A 202 -18.22 -0.65 1.02
C LEU A 202 -17.08 -0.70 2.06
N MET A 203 -15.90 -0.14 1.77
CA MET A 203 -14.70 -0.19 2.62
C MET A 203 -14.25 -1.61 3.02
N ASN A 204 -14.57 -2.61 2.20
CA ASN A 204 -14.30 -4.03 2.46
C ASN A 204 -12.89 -4.44 1.97
N TRP A 205 -11.87 -3.94 2.66
CA TRP A 205 -10.46 -4.09 2.27
C TRP A 205 -9.94 -5.55 2.15
N PRO A 206 -10.36 -6.53 2.96
CA PRO A 206 -9.97 -7.93 2.77
C PRO A 206 -10.40 -8.52 1.41
N HIS A 207 -11.60 -8.15 0.95
CA HIS A 207 -12.10 -8.54 -0.37
C HIS A 207 -11.37 -7.80 -1.49
N VAL A 208 -11.08 -6.50 -1.31
CA VAL A 208 -10.21 -5.75 -2.23
C VAL A 208 -8.86 -6.44 -2.40
N HIS A 209 -8.21 -6.88 -1.32
CA HIS A 209 -6.93 -7.60 -1.41
C HIS A 209 -7.02 -8.88 -2.24
N SER A 210 -8.03 -9.69 -1.94
CA SER A 210 -8.25 -11.00 -2.56
C SER A 210 -8.52 -10.86 -4.06
N TYR A 211 -9.29 -9.85 -4.47
CA TYR A 211 -9.55 -9.57 -5.89
C TYR A 211 -8.36 -8.91 -6.59
N VAL A 212 -7.59 -8.05 -5.91
CA VAL A 212 -6.30 -7.54 -6.44
C VAL A 212 -5.33 -8.68 -6.70
N GLN A 213 -5.15 -9.62 -5.76
CA GLN A 213 -4.28 -10.78 -5.98
C GLN A 213 -4.75 -11.65 -7.14
N LYS A 214 -6.06 -11.90 -7.27
CA LYS A 214 -6.63 -12.62 -8.42
C LYS A 214 -6.37 -11.88 -9.75
N ALA A 215 -6.45 -10.55 -9.76
CA ALA A 215 -6.19 -9.72 -10.93
C ALA A 215 -4.70 -9.59 -11.30
N GLU A 216 -3.78 -9.63 -10.32
CA GLU A 216 -2.33 -9.62 -10.56
C GLU A 216 -1.80 -11.01 -10.99
N ASN A 217 -2.36 -12.09 -10.45
CA ASN A 217 -1.92 -13.46 -10.76
C ASN A 217 -2.47 -14.00 -12.08
N ALA A 218 -3.58 -13.47 -12.57
CA ALA A 218 -4.18 -13.90 -13.81
C ALA A 218 -3.68 -13.04 -14.99
N GLU A 219 -3.38 -13.70 -16.11
CA GLU A 219 -2.85 -13.06 -17.33
C GLU A 219 -3.87 -12.14 -18.05
N PHE A 220 -5.07 -11.96 -17.47
CA PHE A 220 -6.11 -11.05 -17.96
C PHE A 220 -5.65 -9.58 -18.09
N SER A 221 -4.60 -9.19 -17.37
CA SER A 221 -4.00 -7.84 -17.45
C SER A 221 -2.98 -7.70 -18.61
N SER A 222 -3.33 -8.16 -19.81
CA SER A 222 -2.47 -8.06 -20.99
C SER A 222 -2.16 -6.61 -21.37
N ASN A 223 -3.11 -5.69 -21.14
CA ASN A 223 -2.98 -4.26 -21.41
C ASN A 223 -2.31 -3.48 -20.25
N GLU A 224 -1.38 -2.59 -20.58
CA GLU A 224 -0.65 -1.73 -19.61
C GLU A 224 -1.59 -0.81 -18.79
N ALA A 225 -2.70 -0.38 -19.39
CA ALA A 225 -3.76 0.38 -18.72
C ALA A 225 -4.45 -0.41 -17.61
N ASP A 226 -4.64 -1.71 -17.80
CA ASP A 226 -5.34 -2.58 -16.85
C ASP A 226 -4.41 -2.96 -15.69
N LYS A 227 -3.12 -3.20 -15.97
CA LYS A 227 -2.07 -3.30 -14.94
C LYS A 227 -1.98 -2.03 -14.09
N SER A 228 -2.00 -0.85 -14.71
CA SER A 228 -1.89 0.42 -14.00
C SER A 228 -3.08 0.67 -13.05
N LYS A 229 -4.31 0.32 -13.47
CA LYS A 229 -5.50 0.36 -12.58
C LYS A 229 -5.34 -0.58 -11.37
N ILE A 230 -4.89 -1.82 -11.60
CA ILE A 230 -4.65 -2.78 -10.52
C ILE A 230 -3.57 -2.24 -9.56
N HIS A 231 -2.47 -1.71 -10.08
CA HIS A 231 -1.39 -1.14 -9.26
C HIS A 231 -1.85 0.05 -8.41
N CYS A 232 -2.71 0.94 -8.93
CA CYS A 232 -3.31 2.00 -8.13
C CYS A 232 -4.20 1.45 -7.00
N ILE A 233 -5.06 0.46 -7.28
CA ILE A 233 -5.94 -0.13 -6.25
C ILE A 233 -5.15 -0.93 -5.21
N ALA A 234 -4.11 -1.65 -5.63
CA ALA A 234 -3.16 -2.30 -4.75
C ALA A 234 -2.44 -1.29 -3.84
N GLY A 235 -2.02 -0.15 -4.41
CA GLY A 235 -1.44 0.97 -3.67
C GLY A 235 -2.38 1.52 -2.60
N LEU A 236 -3.66 1.72 -2.95
CA LEU A 236 -4.71 2.17 -2.03
C LEU A 236 -4.94 1.17 -0.89
N TYR A 237 -5.03 -0.12 -1.19
CA TYR A 237 -5.12 -1.18 -0.17
C TYR A 237 -3.92 -1.14 0.80
N TYR A 238 -2.69 -0.98 0.29
CA TYR A 238 -1.51 -0.90 1.14
C TYR A 238 -1.45 0.40 1.97
N LEU A 239 -1.95 1.51 1.44
CA LEU A 239 -2.08 2.79 2.17
C LEU A 239 -2.95 2.60 3.42
N VAL A 240 -4.18 2.09 3.22
CA VAL A 240 -5.16 1.86 4.31
C VAL A 240 -4.62 0.92 5.38
N ASN A 241 -3.92 -0.14 4.98
CA ASN A 241 -3.25 -1.08 5.90
C ASN A 241 -1.92 -0.54 6.49
N LYS A 242 -1.63 0.75 6.34
CA LYS A 242 -0.44 1.46 6.86
C LYS A 242 0.90 0.89 6.35
N GLN A 243 0.86 0.13 5.25
CA GLN A 243 2.03 -0.44 4.58
C GLN A 243 2.60 0.55 3.54
N TYR A 244 2.95 1.76 4.00
CA TYR A 244 3.28 2.91 3.15
C TYR A 244 4.38 2.63 2.11
N ARG A 245 5.38 1.78 2.44
CA ARG A 245 6.44 1.44 1.48
C ARG A 245 5.91 0.62 0.30
N ASN A 246 5.04 -0.37 0.57
CA ASN A 246 4.40 -1.19 -0.45
C ASN A 246 3.43 -0.33 -1.28
N ALA A 247 2.71 0.60 -0.64
CA ALA A 247 1.84 1.56 -1.32
C ALA A 247 2.61 2.40 -2.35
N ALA A 248 3.73 3.02 -1.92
CA ALA A 248 4.60 3.80 -2.81
C ALA A 248 5.13 2.97 -4.00
N GLU A 249 5.62 1.75 -3.75
CA GLU A 249 6.15 0.87 -4.81
C GLU A 249 5.07 0.38 -5.80
N ARG A 250 3.78 0.40 -5.43
CA ARG A 250 2.67 0.13 -6.36
C ARG A 250 2.24 1.40 -7.12
N PHE A 251 2.04 2.54 -6.45
CA PHE A 251 1.65 3.79 -7.12
C PHE A 251 2.66 4.25 -8.19
N ILE A 252 3.96 4.07 -7.94
CA ILE A 252 5.02 4.48 -8.89
C ILE A 252 5.04 3.61 -10.16
N LYS A 253 4.48 2.40 -10.12
CA LYS A 253 4.35 1.52 -11.29
C LYS A 253 3.15 1.86 -12.19
N ALA A 254 2.25 2.76 -11.76
CA ALA A 254 1.14 3.18 -12.60
C ALA A 254 1.62 4.09 -13.73
N ASN A 255 1.10 3.87 -14.94
CA ASN A 255 1.42 4.66 -16.12
C ASN A 255 0.37 5.76 -16.34
N PHE A 256 0.80 7.03 -16.35
CA PHE A 256 -0.04 8.23 -16.42
C PHE A 256 -1.03 8.21 -17.58
N ASP A 257 -0.53 8.04 -18.81
CA ASP A 257 -1.34 8.12 -20.04
C ASP A 257 -2.40 7.00 -20.15
N SER A 258 -2.22 5.93 -19.35
CA SER A 258 -3.03 4.72 -19.42
C SER A 258 -4.28 4.75 -18.54
N LEU A 259 -4.37 5.71 -17.60
CA LEU A 259 -5.52 5.87 -16.71
C LEU A 259 -6.64 6.68 -17.38
N GLY A 260 -7.52 5.99 -18.09
CA GLY A 260 -8.70 6.61 -18.71
C GLY A 260 -9.75 7.13 -17.71
N HIS A 261 -10.62 8.03 -18.19
CA HIS A 261 -11.66 8.75 -17.43
C HIS A 261 -12.47 7.91 -16.43
N ARG A 262 -12.75 6.63 -16.73
CA ARG A 262 -13.52 5.73 -15.84
C ARG A 262 -12.84 5.42 -14.50
N PHE A 263 -11.54 5.72 -14.33
CA PHE A 263 -10.84 5.53 -13.06
C PHE A 263 -11.18 6.62 -12.02
N THR A 264 -11.67 7.79 -12.47
CA THR A 264 -12.11 8.91 -11.61
C THR A 264 -13.28 8.56 -10.67
N GLU A 265 -13.97 7.44 -10.92
CA GLU A 265 -14.94 6.86 -9.99
C GLU A 265 -14.29 6.36 -8.68
N ILE A 266 -12.99 6.05 -8.68
CA ILE A 266 -12.25 5.50 -7.53
C ILE A 266 -11.25 6.54 -6.98
N MET A 267 -10.33 7.02 -7.83
CA MET A 267 -9.28 8.01 -7.49
C MET A 267 -8.97 8.91 -8.68
N SER A 268 -8.57 10.16 -8.40
CA SER A 268 -8.04 11.08 -9.42
C SER A 268 -6.54 10.88 -9.62
N LEU A 269 -6.00 11.44 -10.72
CA LEU A 269 -4.56 11.43 -10.98
C LEU A 269 -3.79 12.22 -9.90
N ASN A 270 -4.36 13.33 -9.41
CA ASN A 270 -3.86 14.09 -8.28
C ASN A 270 -3.78 13.25 -7.00
N SER A 271 -4.84 12.49 -6.65
CA SER A 271 -4.79 11.57 -5.50
C SER A 271 -3.64 10.57 -5.60
N ILE A 272 -3.37 10.01 -6.78
CA ILE A 272 -2.24 9.08 -6.99
C ILE A 272 -0.89 9.78 -6.78
N ALA A 273 -0.73 11.01 -7.27
CA ALA A 273 0.46 11.82 -7.05
C ALA A 273 0.70 12.08 -5.55
N ILE A 274 -0.35 12.47 -4.82
CA ILE A 274 -0.31 12.74 -3.38
C ILE A 274 0.02 11.47 -2.59
N TYR A 275 -0.74 10.39 -2.79
CA TYR A 275 -0.57 9.14 -2.04
C TYR A 275 0.80 8.51 -2.29
N GLY A 276 1.21 8.42 -3.57
CA GLY A 276 2.52 7.88 -3.96
C GLY A 276 3.67 8.75 -3.46
N GLY A 277 3.56 10.08 -3.63
CA GLY A 277 4.59 11.05 -3.23
C GLY A 277 4.81 11.09 -1.72
N LEU A 278 3.74 11.19 -0.91
CA LEU A 278 3.84 11.20 0.55
C LEU A 278 4.33 9.85 1.10
N CYS A 279 3.84 8.72 0.57
CA CYS A 279 4.30 7.40 1.01
C CYS A 279 5.78 7.16 0.67
N ALA A 280 6.24 7.61 -0.51
CA ALA A 280 7.64 7.53 -0.88
C ALA A 280 8.49 8.46 0.00
N LEU A 281 8.09 9.72 0.21
CA LEU A 281 8.80 10.67 1.06
C LEU A 281 8.91 10.16 2.52
N ALA A 282 7.90 9.43 3.01
CA ALA A 282 7.92 8.79 4.31
C ALA A 282 8.82 7.53 4.40
N THR A 283 9.13 6.82 3.29
CA THR A 283 9.72 5.46 3.36
C THR A 283 10.94 5.17 2.46
N PHE A 284 11.14 5.88 1.36
CA PHE A 284 12.21 5.62 0.38
C PHE A 284 13.50 6.35 0.74
N ASN A 285 14.65 5.69 0.64
CA ASN A 285 15.94 6.34 0.88
C ASN A 285 16.26 7.43 -0.18
N ARG A 286 17.33 8.20 0.00
CA ARG A 286 17.64 9.37 -0.85
C ARG A 286 17.87 8.99 -2.32
N ASP A 287 18.46 7.84 -2.57
CA ASP A 287 18.73 7.32 -3.92
C ASP A 287 17.48 6.72 -4.57
N GLU A 288 16.63 6.07 -3.78
CA GLU A 288 15.31 5.59 -4.22
C GLU A 288 14.41 6.76 -4.60
N LEU A 289 14.35 7.84 -3.80
CA LEU A 289 13.57 9.03 -4.12
C LEU A 289 14.02 9.67 -5.45
N ARG A 290 15.34 9.83 -5.65
CA ARG A 290 15.88 10.34 -6.92
C ARG A 290 15.52 9.41 -8.09
N ARG A 291 15.83 8.12 -7.99
CA ARG A 291 15.71 7.16 -9.09
C ARG A 291 14.26 6.78 -9.43
N LYS A 292 13.42 6.56 -8.42
CA LYS A 292 12.04 6.06 -8.57
C LYS A 292 11.00 7.18 -8.74
N LEU A 293 11.23 8.41 -8.23
CA LEU A 293 10.28 9.52 -8.40
C LEU A 293 10.80 10.57 -9.39
N ILE A 294 11.93 11.20 -9.12
CA ILE A 294 12.39 12.37 -9.89
C ILE A 294 12.90 12.00 -11.28
N SER A 295 13.63 10.89 -11.40
CA SER A 295 14.15 10.37 -12.67
C SER A 295 13.17 9.44 -13.41
N CYS A 296 12.03 9.09 -12.81
CA CYS A 296 11.02 8.27 -13.46
C CYS A 296 10.12 9.16 -14.33
N SER A 297 10.17 9.00 -15.66
CA SER A 297 9.33 9.74 -16.61
C SER A 297 7.85 9.69 -16.25
N ASN A 298 7.35 8.49 -15.95
CA ASN A 298 5.93 8.25 -15.72
C ASN A 298 5.44 8.93 -14.43
N PHE A 299 6.17 8.75 -13.32
CA PHE A 299 5.78 9.36 -12.04
C PHE A 299 6.04 10.88 -11.99
N LYS A 300 6.95 11.41 -12.81
CA LYS A 300 7.16 12.86 -12.96
C LYS A 300 5.91 13.58 -13.48
N MET A 301 5.14 12.96 -14.38
CA MET A 301 3.89 13.53 -14.91
C MET A 301 2.82 13.65 -13.82
N PHE A 302 2.69 12.64 -12.95
CA PHE A 302 1.83 12.74 -11.75
C PHE A 302 2.28 13.88 -10.82
N LEU A 303 3.59 14.03 -10.57
CA LEU A 303 4.15 15.12 -9.75
C LEU A 303 4.06 16.52 -10.41
N GLU A 304 3.74 16.61 -11.71
CA GLU A 304 3.48 17.88 -12.39
C GLU A 304 2.07 18.42 -12.10
N LEU A 305 1.11 17.55 -11.73
CA LEU A 305 -0.21 17.95 -11.23
C LEU A 305 -0.16 18.59 -9.83
N GLU A 306 0.82 18.20 -9.02
CA GLU A 306 0.95 18.57 -7.60
C GLU A 306 2.28 19.28 -7.30
N PRO A 307 2.46 20.54 -7.74
CA PRO A 307 3.75 21.22 -7.72
C PRO A 307 4.29 21.48 -6.30
N GLN A 308 3.41 21.71 -5.31
CA GLN A 308 3.80 21.90 -3.90
C GLN A 308 4.49 20.64 -3.33
N LEU A 309 3.91 19.46 -3.58
CA LEU A 309 4.48 18.19 -3.13
C LEU A 309 5.80 17.88 -3.86
N ARG A 310 5.87 18.16 -5.16
CA ARG A 310 7.10 18.04 -5.95
C ARG A 310 8.21 18.95 -5.41
N GLU A 311 7.91 20.19 -5.06
CA GLU A 311 8.89 21.09 -4.45
C GLU A 311 9.32 20.58 -3.07
N ALA A 312 8.38 20.15 -2.20
CA ALA A 312 8.72 19.59 -0.89
C ALA A 312 9.67 18.39 -0.98
N ILE A 313 9.46 17.48 -1.95
CA ILE A 313 10.37 16.34 -2.21
C ILE A 313 11.76 16.84 -2.65
N ASN A 314 11.84 17.87 -3.51
CA ASN A 314 13.11 18.45 -3.94
C ASN A 314 13.85 19.14 -2.77
N LYS A 315 13.16 19.93 -1.92
CA LYS A 315 13.77 20.51 -0.71
C LYS A 315 14.34 19.44 0.21
N PHE A 316 13.63 18.31 0.39
CA PHE A 316 14.14 17.15 1.15
C PHE A 316 15.41 16.57 0.51
N LEU A 317 15.44 16.41 -0.83
CA LEU A 317 16.61 15.95 -1.59
C LEU A 317 17.78 16.94 -1.66
N GLU A 318 17.55 18.20 -1.32
CA GLU A 318 18.55 19.28 -1.12
C GLU A 318 19.02 19.42 0.34
N SER A 319 18.50 18.61 1.27
CA SER A 319 18.68 18.75 2.73
C SER A 319 18.08 20.04 3.34
N LYS A 320 17.18 20.73 2.62
CA LYS A 320 16.40 21.88 3.11
C LYS A 320 15.13 21.41 3.83
N TYR A 321 15.33 20.68 4.93
CA TYR A 321 14.23 20.14 5.73
C TYR A 321 13.25 21.17 6.31
N PRO A 322 13.65 22.40 6.72
CA PRO A 322 12.71 23.40 7.23
C PRO A 322 11.66 23.78 6.17
N ASP A 323 12.11 24.10 4.96
CA ASP A 323 11.27 24.46 3.81
C ASP A 323 10.35 23.30 3.41
N CYS A 324 10.87 22.07 3.38
CA CYS A 324 10.11 20.85 3.10
C CYS A 324 8.94 20.68 4.10
N LEU A 325 9.21 20.80 5.40
CA LEU A 325 8.21 20.66 6.44
C LEU A 325 7.21 21.83 6.45
N LYS A 326 7.63 23.04 6.08
CA LYS A 326 6.74 24.19 5.92
C LYS A 326 5.73 23.96 4.79
N LEU A 327 6.19 23.60 3.59
CA LEU A 327 5.34 23.30 2.44
C LEU A 327 4.35 22.16 2.74
N LEU A 328 4.80 21.08 3.39
CA LEU A 328 3.91 19.98 3.79
C LEU A 328 2.85 20.43 4.81
N ASN A 329 3.20 21.29 5.75
CA ASN A 329 2.25 21.82 6.73
C ASN A 329 1.23 22.77 6.10
N GLU A 330 1.58 23.52 5.06
CA GLU A 330 0.65 24.38 4.31
C GLU A 330 -0.42 23.55 3.58
N SER A 331 -0.04 22.42 2.96
CA SER A 331 -1.00 21.49 2.31
C SER A 331 -1.68 20.50 3.29
N LYS A 332 -1.35 20.52 4.58
CA LYS A 332 -1.77 19.49 5.55
C LYS A 332 -3.28 19.37 5.68
N ASP A 333 -3.98 20.50 5.73
CA ASP A 333 -5.41 20.50 6.00
C ASP A 333 -6.20 20.05 4.76
N ALA A 334 -5.67 20.30 3.54
CA ALA A 334 -6.17 19.67 2.31
C ALA A 334 -6.05 18.14 2.36
N PHE A 335 -4.92 17.61 2.82
CA PHE A 335 -4.71 16.16 2.94
C PHE A 335 -5.59 15.50 4.00
N MET A 336 -6.06 16.27 5.00
CA MET A 336 -6.99 15.81 6.03
C MET A 336 -8.48 15.86 5.59
N LEU A 337 -8.78 16.39 4.39
CA LEU A 337 -10.12 16.34 3.77
C LEU A 337 -10.27 15.21 2.74
N ASP A 338 -9.24 14.40 2.54
CA ASP A 338 -9.29 13.22 1.67
C ASP A 338 -9.65 11.95 2.47
N ILE A 339 -10.70 11.26 2.04
CA ILE A 339 -11.29 10.06 2.70
C ILE A 339 -10.24 9.04 3.11
N TYR A 340 -9.30 8.73 2.22
CA TYR A 340 -8.36 7.63 2.40
C TYR A 340 -7.07 8.10 3.09
N LEU A 341 -6.63 9.33 2.83
CA LEU A 341 -5.36 9.84 3.33
C LEU A 341 -5.44 10.37 4.76
N ALA A 342 -6.57 10.96 5.17
CA ALA A 342 -6.69 11.70 6.43
C ALA A 342 -6.23 10.91 7.67
N ALA A 343 -6.65 9.64 7.79
CA ALA A 343 -6.26 8.75 8.88
C ALA A 343 -4.74 8.46 8.94
N HIS A 344 -4.01 8.72 7.85
CA HIS A 344 -2.58 8.49 7.72
C HIS A 344 -1.72 9.76 7.82
N VAL A 345 -2.27 10.96 7.56
CA VAL A 345 -1.52 12.23 7.54
C VAL A 345 -0.63 12.38 8.77
N LYS A 346 -1.19 12.24 9.98
CA LYS A 346 -0.45 12.35 11.26
C LYS A 346 0.74 11.37 11.33
N SER A 347 0.55 10.13 10.86
CA SER A 347 1.60 9.10 10.84
C SER A 347 2.67 9.40 9.79
N LEU A 348 2.27 9.75 8.57
CA LEU A 348 3.17 10.06 7.45
C LEU A 348 4.03 11.28 7.77
N PHE A 349 3.45 12.35 8.30
CA PHE A 349 4.17 13.56 8.70
C PHE A 349 5.17 13.28 9.82
N SER A 350 4.80 12.48 10.83
CA SER A 350 5.74 12.04 11.87
C SER A 350 6.90 11.23 11.27
N MET A 351 6.62 10.29 10.35
CA MET A 351 7.67 9.53 9.66
C MET A 351 8.62 10.42 8.85
N ILE A 352 8.07 11.37 8.07
CA ILE A 352 8.87 12.33 7.27
C ILE A 352 9.75 13.20 8.19
N ARG A 353 9.19 13.74 9.29
CA ARG A 353 9.95 14.54 10.26
C ARG A 353 11.06 13.74 10.96
N ASN A 354 10.75 12.53 11.44
CA ASN A 354 11.73 11.62 12.04
C ASN A 354 12.89 11.32 11.06
N ARG A 355 12.57 11.10 9.79
CA ARG A 355 13.57 10.88 8.74
C ARG A 355 14.42 12.12 8.44
N ALA A 356 13.81 13.30 8.41
CA ALA A 356 14.52 14.56 8.24
C ALA A 356 15.52 14.78 9.39
N LEU A 357 15.14 14.50 10.65
CA LEU A 357 16.02 14.58 11.82
C LEU A 357 17.23 13.63 11.71
N ILE A 358 16.99 12.37 11.33
CA ILE A 358 18.05 11.37 11.13
C ILE A 358 19.01 11.82 10.01
N GLN A 359 18.50 12.27 8.87
CA GLN A 359 19.33 12.71 7.74
C GLN A 359 20.04 14.05 7.99
N TYR A 360 19.45 14.94 8.80
CA TYR A 360 20.08 16.17 9.24
C TYR A 360 21.28 15.89 10.14
N PHE A 361 21.14 14.97 11.11
CA PHE A 361 22.23 14.64 12.03
C PHE A 361 23.31 13.73 11.43
N SER A 362 22.98 12.90 10.44
CA SER A 362 23.88 11.88 9.87
C SER A 362 25.31 12.32 9.48
N PRO A 363 25.59 13.54 8.98
CA PRO A 363 26.96 13.97 8.65
C PRO A 363 27.73 14.56 9.85
N TYR A 364 27.12 14.75 11.02
CA TYR A 364 27.72 15.43 12.16
C TYR A 364 28.21 14.46 13.25
N LEU A 365 29.41 14.74 13.80
CA LEU A 365 29.90 14.08 15.02
C LEU A 365 29.27 14.69 16.29
N SER A 366 28.95 15.98 16.24
CA SER A 366 28.29 16.74 17.29
C SER A 366 27.44 17.84 16.67
N ALA A 367 26.24 18.09 17.20
CA ALA A 367 25.34 19.14 16.72
C ALA A 367 24.77 19.95 17.90
N ASP A 368 24.65 21.27 17.73
CA ASP A 368 24.02 22.17 18.69
C ASP A 368 22.48 22.06 18.59
N LEU A 369 21.82 21.81 19.74
CA LEU A 369 20.37 21.68 19.82
C LEU A 369 19.64 23.01 19.62
N HIS A 370 20.26 24.16 19.86
CA HIS A 370 19.66 25.47 19.59
C HIS A 370 19.50 25.69 18.08
N LEU A 371 20.56 25.43 17.31
CA LEU A 371 20.51 25.49 15.84
C LEU A 371 19.55 24.45 15.27
N MET A 372 19.53 23.24 15.83
CA MET A 372 18.63 22.17 15.38
C MET A 372 17.16 22.48 15.72
N ALA A 373 16.86 23.02 16.89
CA ALA A 373 15.52 23.45 17.27
C ALA A 373 14.99 24.57 16.35
N SER A 374 15.85 25.56 16.06
CA SER A 374 15.56 26.64 15.10
C SER A 374 15.25 26.09 13.70
N ALA A 375 16.11 25.20 13.16
CA ALA A 375 15.90 24.58 11.86
C ALA A 375 14.59 23.76 11.80
N PHE A 376 14.23 23.05 12.87
CA PHE A 376 13.02 22.21 12.89
C PHE A 376 11.76 22.92 13.42
N ASN A 377 11.79 24.26 13.52
CA ASN A 377 10.69 25.12 14.00
C ASN A 377 10.05 24.59 15.30
N THR A 378 10.89 24.27 16.29
CA THR A 378 10.48 23.70 17.59
C THR A 378 11.30 24.32 18.73
N THR A 379 10.91 24.04 19.97
CA THR A 379 11.68 24.47 21.14
C THR A 379 12.83 23.51 21.42
N VAL A 380 13.84 23.94 22.20
CA VAL A 380 14.96 23.07 22.60
C VAL A 380 14.46 21.85 23.40
N SER A 381 13.48 22.03 24.29
CA SER A 381 12.83 20.91 24.99
C SER A 381 12.05 20.01 24.03
N GLY A 382 11.37 20.57 23.02
CA GLY A 382 10.70 19.82 21.97
C GLY A 382 11.67 18.91 21.20
N ILE A 383 12.79 19.46 20.70
CA ILE A 383 13.78 18.68 19.95
C ILE A 383 14.47 17.64 20.84
N GLU A 384 14.73 17.93 22.13
CA GLU A 384 15.27 16.96 23.08
C GLU A 384 14.32 15.75 23.26
N ASN A 385 13.02 15.98 23.36
CA ASN A 385 12.00 14.91 23.45
C ASN A 385 11.89 14.11 22.15
N GLU A 386 11.90 14.77 20.99
CA GLU A 386 11.89 14.10 19.68
C GLU A 386 13.14 13.22 19.49
N LEU A 387 14.33 13.76 19.75
CA LEU A 387 15.61 13.04 19.66
C LEU A 387 15.70 11.89 20.66
N THR A 388 15.22 12.07 21.89
CA THR A 388 15.17 11.00 22.90
C THR A 388 14.35 9.81 22.39
N ASN A 389 13.19 10.07 21.78
CA ASN A 389 12.36 9.02 21.17
C ASN A 389 13.07 8.31 20.00
N LEU A 390 13.85 9.02 19.19
CA LEU A 390 14.63 8.43 18.08
C LEU A 390 15.83 7.60 18.57
N ILE A 391 16.48 8.02 19.66
CA ILE A 391 17.57 7.29 20.31
C ILE A 391 17.04 6.01 20.99
N LEU A 392 15.90 6.09 21.70
CA LEU A 392 15.26 4.93 22.33
C LEU A 392 14.80 3.89 21.30
N LYS A 393 14.33 4.33 20.12
CA LYS A 393 14.00 3.45 18.98
C LYS A 393 15.24 2.92 18.23
N GLY A 394 16.45 3.30 18.62
CA GLY A 394 17.70 2.89 17.97
C GLY A 394 17.91 3.49 16.57
N GLN A 395 17.10 4.48 16.16
CA GLN A 395 17.18 5.10 14.83
C GLN A 395 18.28 6.16 14.74
N ILE A 396 18.67 6.75 15.87
CA ILE A 396 19.83 7.64 15.99
C ILE A 396 20.77 7.09 17.06
N GLN A 397 22.03 6.82 16.70
CA GLN A 397 23.07 6.42 17.64
C GLN A 397 23.75 7.67 18.20
N ALA A 398 23.16 8.27 19.24
CA ALA A 398 23.65 9.49 19.85
C ALA A 398 23.45 9.54 21.37
N ARG A 399 24.02 10.58 22.00
CA ARG A 399 23.85 10.96 23.40
C ARG A 399 23.57 12.46 23.48
N ILE A 400 22.56 12.84 24.26
CA ILE A 400 22.18 14.23 24.50
C ILE A 400 22.92 14.70 25.75
N ASP A 401 23.73 15.75 25.61
CA ASP A 401 24.20 16.56 26.72
C ASP A 401 23.16 17.66 26.98
N SER A 402 22.32 17.45 28.00
CA SER A 402 21.25 18.39 28.34
C SER A 402 21.75 19.63 29.11
N HIS A 403 23.01 19.64 29.60
CA HIS A 403 23.60 20.79 30.25
C HIS A 403 24.11 21.78 29.20
N ASN A 404 24.93 21.30 28.27
CA ASN A 404 25.53 22.13 27.22
C ASN A 404 24.64 22.25 25.96
N LYS A 405 23.51 21.53 25.92
CA LYS A 405 22.57 21.45 24.79
C LYS A 405 23.22 21.01 23.48
N ILE A 406 24.04 19.96 23.55
CA ILE A 406 24.76 19.37 22.40
C ILE A 406 24.35 17.89 22.24
N LEU A 407 24.08 17.48 21.00
CA LEU A 407 23.89 16.09 20.60
C LEU A 407 25.21 15.51 20.09
N TYR A 408 25.77 14.52 20.78
CA TYR A 408 27.00 13.82 20.39
C TYR A 408 26.71 12.47 19.72
N ALA A 409 27.31 12.19 18.58
CA ALA A 409 27.17 10.90 17.91
C ALA A 409 27.92 9.81 18.69
N GLN A 410 27.25 8.69 18.95
CA GLN A 410 27.80 7.60 19.74
C GLN A 410 28.72 6.73 18.88
N LYS A 411 30.04 6.92 19.01
CA LYS A 411 31.03 5.97 18.47
C LYS A 411 31.05 4.70 19.31
N THR A 412 30.32 3.66 18.87
CA THR A 412 30.50 2.29 19.38
C THR A 412 31.68 1.62 18.69
N ASP A 413 32.63 1.08 19.44
CA ASP A 413 33.69 0.23 18.87
C ASP A 413 33.06 -1.05 18.27
N PRO A 414 33.17 -1.29 16.94
CA PRO A 414 32.60 -2.46 16.29
C PRO A 414 33.19 -3.77 16.83
N ARG A 415 34.44 -3.76 17.34
CA ARG A 415 35.09 -4.93 17.93
C ARG A 415 34.44 -5.31 19.26
N LEU A 416 34.19 -4.35 20.14
CA LEU A 416 33.49 -4.59 21.41
C LEU A 416 32.04 -5.01 21.19
N LEU A 417 31.35 -4.41 20.21
CA LEU A 417 29.99 -4.82 19.83
C LEU A 417 29.97 -6.28 19.33
N THR A 418 30.91 -6.64 18.46
CA THR A 418 31.05 -8.01 17.93
C THR A 418 31.32 -9.01 19.05
N PHE A 419 32.26 -8.72 19.95
CA PHE A 419 32.52 -9.59 21.11
C PHE A 419 31.28 -9.77 21.99
N LYS A 420 30.56 -8.68 22.32
CA LYS A 420 29.33 -8.76 23.13
C LYS A 420 28.27 -9.63 22.45
N MET A 421 28.03 -9.42 21.15
CA MET A 421 27.06 -10.19 20.37
C MET A 421 27.41 -11.68 20.30
N VAL A 422 28.68 -12.02 20.06
CA VAL A 422 29.15 -13.42 20.01
C VAL A 422 28.99 -14.08 21.38
N LEU A 423 29.31 -13.38 22.48
CA LEU A 423 29.19 -13.92 23.84
C LEU A 423 27.72 -14.15 24.25
N GLU A 424 26.83 -13.26 23.83
CA GLU A 424 25.38 -13.39 24.03
C GLU A 424 24.79 -14.55 23.21
N LYS A 425 25.17 -14.67 21.92
CA LYS A 425 24.77 -15.80 21.07
C LYS A 425 25.34 -17.14 21.56
N GLY A 426 26.54 -17.15 22.12
CA GLY A 426 27.13 -18.33 22.78
C GLY A 426 26.30 -18.80 23.97
N ARG A 427 25.87 -17.89 24.85
CA ARG A 427 24.97 -18.21 25.97
C ARG A 427 23.59 -18.69 25.50
N GLU A 428 23.02 -18.06 24.48
CA GLU A 428 21.75 -18.47 23.88
C GLU A 428 21.84 -19.90 23.32
N PHE A 429 22.93 -20.22 22.61
CA PHE A 429 23.22 -21.55 22.09
C PHE A 429 23.41 -22.59 23.22
N GLU A 430 24.16 -22.27 24.26
CA GLU A 430 24.36 -23.14 25.42
C GLU A 430 23.03 -23.45 26.12
N MET A 431 22.20 -22.42 26.37
CA MET A 431 20.88 -22.58 26.99
C MET A 431 19.95 -23.44 26.14
N LYS A 432 19.87 -23.21 24.82
CA LYS A 432 19.07 -24.03 23.91
C LYS A 432 19.55 -25.47 23.89
N THR A 433 20.86 -25.69 23.86
CA THR A 433 21.46 -27.03 23.86
C THR A 433 21.13 -27.78 25.15
N LYS A 434 21.30 -27.16 26.32
CA LYS A 434 20.91 -27.74 27.62
C LYS A 434 19.42 -28.05 27.70
N SER A 435 18.56 -27.17 27.19
CA SER A 435 17.11 -27.38 27.12
C SER A 435 16.73 -28.57 26.23
N ILE A 436 17.36 -28.71 25.05
CA ILE A 436 17.17 -29.86 24.16
C ILE A 436 17.64 -31.16 24.82
N ILE A 437 18.83 -31.18 25.41
CA ILE A 437 19.37 -32.36 26.12
C ILE A 437 18.41 -32.78 27.25
N LEU A 438 17.95 -31.84 28.07
CA LEU A 438 16.99 -32.11 29.14
C LEU A 438 15.67 -32.65 28.59
N ARG A 439 15.11 -32.04 27.54
CA ARG A 439 13.87 -32.50 26.88
C ARG A 439 14.02 -33.91 26.33
N THR A 440 15.15 -34.24 25.70
CA THR A 440 15.46 -35.59 25.20
C THR A 440 15.61 -36.59 26.34
N ALA A 441 16.24 -36.21 27.46
CA ALA A 441 16.37 -37.06 28.64
C ALA A 441 15.01 -37.32 29.30
N CYS A 442 14.15 -36.30 29.44
CA CYS A 442 12.82 -36.45 29.99
C CYS A 442 11.92 -37.32 29.08
N ALA A 443 11.97 -37.13 27.77
CA ALA A 443 11.25 -37.98 26.81
C ALA A 443 11.72 -39.44 26.86
N ARG A 444 13.04 -39.68 26.93
CA ARG A 444 13.62 -41.04 27.08
C ARG A 444 13.16 -41.77 28.34
N ASN A 445 12.91 -41.03 29.42
CA ASN A 445 12.44 -41.59 30.69
C ASN A 445 10.90 -41.55 30.83
N GLY A 446 10.16 -41.29 29.75
CA GLY A 446 8.68 -41.27 29.76
C GLY A 446 8.05 -40.09 30.51
N LEU A 447 8.84 -39.10 30.95
CA LEU A 447 8.37 -37.91 31.67
C LEU A 447 7.70 -36.87 30.75
N ILE A 448 7.83 -37.02 29.43
CA ILE A 448 7.19 -36.18 28.42
C ILE A 448 6.60 -37.08 27.34
N ASN A 449 5.27 -37.12 27.26
CA ASN A 449 4.58 -37.69 26.10
C ASN A 449 4.75 -36.74 24.91
N ILE A 450 5.61 -37.13 23.97
CA ILE A 450 5.64 -36.51 22.64
C ILE A 450 4.41 -37.03 21.90
N HIS A 451 3.29 -36.32 22.00
CA HIS A 451 2.20 -36.50 21.05
C HIS A 451 2.76 -36.20 19.65
N PRO A 452 2.76 -37.17 18.71
CA PRO A 452 3.14 -36.88 17.34
C PRO A 452 2.15 -35.85 16.80
N SER A 453 2.65 -34.74 16.27
CA SER A 453 1.82 -33.77 15.55
C SER A 453 1.09 -34.51 14.43
N SER A 454 -0.23 -34.38 14.38
CA SER A 454 -1.12 -35.02 13.41
C SER A 454 -0.74 -34.60 11.98
N GLY A 455 0.16 -35.35 11.35
CA GLY A 455 0.74 -34.94 10.08
C GLY A 455 1.95 -35.75 9.59
N GLN A 456 2.08 -37.04 9.94
CA GLN A 456 2.93 -38.01 9.22
C GLN A 456 2.73 -39.46 9.75
N GLN A 457 1.56 -40.04 9.46
CA GLN A 457 1.38 -41.50 9.49
C GLN A 457 1.07 -41.97 8.07
N ASN A 458 2.05 -42.60 7.41
CA ASN A 458 1.89 -43.77 6.53
C ASN A 458 3.16 -44.00 5.69
N LYS A 459 4.06 -44.86 6.21
CA LYS A 459 4.75 -45.93 5.46
C LYS A 459 5.57 -46.78 6.42
N ILE A 460 5.81 -48.03 6.01
CA ILE A 460 6.48 -49.13 6.74
C ILE A 460 5.54 -49.87 7.71
N ASN A 461 4.76 -50.78 7.11
CA ASN A 461 4.12 -51.87 7.83
C ASN A 461 4.05 -53.10 6.89
N SER A 462 5.14 -53.86 6.78
CA SER A 462 5.12 -55.29 6.42
C SER A 462 6.50 -55.94 6.63
N CYS A 463 6.46 -57.20 7.10
CA CYS A 463 7.56 -58.15 7.32
C CYS A 463 8.25 -58.16 8.70
N HIS A 464 7.53 -58.63 9.71
CA HIS A 464 7.99 -59.83 10.43
C HIS A 464 6.80 -60.66 10.93
N SER A 465 6.79 -61.95 10.59
CA SER A 465 6.06 -63.00 11.30
C SER A 465 6.82 -64.31 11.16
N LYS A 466 6.70 -65.18 12.18
CA LYS A 466 7.32 -66.51 12.33
C LYS A 466 8.84 -66.55 12.62
N GLU A 467 9.37 -67.48 13.42
CA GLU A 467 8.87 -68.14 14.64
C GLU A 467 10.00 -68.95 15.30
N SER A 468 10.03 -69.00 16.64
CA SER A 468 10.52 -70.11 17.48
C SER A 468 12.03 -70.48 17.60
N ASN A 469 12.36 -70.88 18.84
CA ASN A 469 13.30 -71.94 19.26
C ASN A 469 14.83 -71.72 19.46
N ASN A 470 15.14 -71.44 20.73
CA ASN A 470 16.13 -72.10 21.61
C ASN A 470 17.65 -71.82 21.51
N PRO A 471 18.41 -72.06 22.62
CA PRO A 471 19.66 -71.35 22.90
C PRO A 471 20.92 -72.23 23.00
N SER A 472 22.12 -71.63 22.91
CA SER A 472 23.28 -71.96 23.76
C SER A 472 24.53 -71.09 23.50
N ASN A 473 25.41 -71.08 24.50
CA ASN A 473 26.72 -70.42 24.59
C ASN A 473 27.59 -70.39 23.32
N SER A 474 28.35 -69.30 23.12
CA SER A 474 29.81 -69.31 23.38
C SER A 474 30.47 -67.93 23.14
N LYS A 475 31.68 -67.76 23.70
CA LYS A 475 32.54 -66.58 23.53
C LYS A 475 33.33 -66.69 22.22
N GLN A 476 33.51 -65.59 21.46
CA GLN A 476 34.85 -65.01 21.18
C GLN A 476 34.79 -63.79 20.23
N SER A 477 35.87 -63.02 20.28
CA SER A 477 36.16 -61.78 19.54
C SER A 477 36.64 -62.02 18.11
N ILE A 478 36.48 -61.04 17.19
CA ILE A 478 37.57 -60.33 16.47
C ILE A 478 37.05 -59.37 15.36
N SER A 479 37.37 -58.09 15.54
CA SER A 479 37.89 -57.09 14.58
C SER A 479 37.44 -56.97 13.09
N THR A 480 37.21 -55.69 12.74
CA THR A 480 37.67 -54.92 11.54
C THR A 480 36.82 -54.71 10.28
N LYS A 481 36.88 -53.43 9.84
CA LYS A 481 36.77 -52.84 8.49
C LYS A 481 35.37 -52.66 7.87
N MET A 482 34.98 -51.40 7.75
CA MET A 482 34.26 -50.85 6.59
C MET A 482 35.05 -49.67 6.02
N SER A 483 35.15 -49.63 4.70
CA SER A 483 35.70 -48.50 3.93
C SER A 483 34.65 -48.06 2.89
N VAL A 484 34.24 -46.80 2.99
CA VAL A 484 34.28 -45.74 1.95
C VAL A 484 33.84 -46.03 0.49
N ASP A 485 33.18 -45.01 -0.10
CA ASP A 485 32.94 -44.64 -1.53
C ASP A 485 31.60 -45.04 -2.20
N CYS A 486 31.00 -44.22 -3.10
CA CYS A 486 31.04 -42.75 -3.27
C CYS A 486 29.94 -42.24 -4.25
N GLY A 487 29.58 -40.93 -4.16
CA GLY A 487 28.99 -40.12 -5.25
C GLY A 487 27.50 -40.29 -5.62
N ASN A 488 26.83 -39.32 -6.26
CA ASN A 488 27.22 -37.92 -6.54
C ASN A 488 26.04 -37.02 -6.99
N GLY A 489 26.15 -35.70 -6.75
CA GLY A 489 25.48 -34.62 -7.52
C GLY A 489 24.09 -34.10 -7.06
N ASP A 490 23.76 -32.81 -7.16
CA ASP A 490 24.63 -31.63 -7.35
C ASP A 490 23.92 -30.28 -7.06
N SER A 491 24.70 -29.20 -6.94
CA SER A 491 24.33 -27.76 -6.92
C SER A 491 23.56 -27.16 -5.71
N SER A 492 23.73 -25.89 -5.32
CA SER A 492 24.90 -24.97 -5.35
C SER A 492 24.60 -23.70 -4.53
N SER A 493 25.40 -23.34 -3.53
CA SER A 493 25.52 -21.94 -3.07
C SER A 493 26.88 -21.71 -2.39
N SER A 494 27.59 -20.67 -2.82
CA SER A 494 29.00 -20.44 -2.46
C SER A 494 29.19 -19.15 -1.66
N THR A 495 29.62 -19.30 -0.41
CA THR A 495 30.24 -18.22 0.38
C THR A 495 31.43 -18.78 1.17
N SER A 496 32.63 -18.69 0.57
CA SER A 496 33.89 -19.10 1.21
C SER A 496 34.59 -17.90 1.84
N SER A 497 34.64 -17.85 3.17
CA SER A 497 35.56 -16.99 3.92
C SER A 497 36.79 -17.80 4.33
N SER A 498 37.97 -17.43 3.82
CA SER A 498 39.26 -18.02 4.21
C SER A 498 39.96 -17.20 5.29
N LEU A 499 40.77 -17.89 6.11
CA LEU A 499 41.30 -17.39 7.38
C LEU A 499 42.61 -16.58 7.25
N PHE A 500 42.86 -15.79 8.29
CA PHE A 500 44.08 -15.05 8.59
C PHE A 500 45.40 -15.81 8.33
N ASN A 501 46.42 -15.05 7.91
CA ASN A 501 47.69 -15.06 8.65
C ASN A 501 48.35 -13.67 8.66
N ASN A 502 49.07 -13.34 9.74
CA ASN A 502 49.62 -12.01 10.00
C ASN A 502 51.08 -11.85 9.51
N GLN A 503 51.45 -10.64 9.05
CA GLN A 503 52.73 -10.00 9.39
C GLN A 503 52.72 -8.49 9.08
N MET A 504 53.17 -7.67 10.03
CA MET A 504 53.48 -6.24 9.83
C MET A 504 54.91 -6.09 9.24
N PRO A 505 55.21 -4.96 8.59
CA PRO A 505 56.02 -3.94 9.28
C PRO A 505 55.69 -2.47 8.92
N SER A 506 56.25 -1.54 9.70
CA SER A 506 56.32 -0.08 9.46
C SER A 506 57.45 0.51 10.36
N PRO A 507 57.92 1.76 10.21
CA PRO A 507 57.79 2.76 9.12
C PRO A 507 59.14 3.41 8.65
N GLY A 508 59.08 4.30 7.64
CA GLY A 508 60.15 5.25 7.24
C GLY A 508 61.00 4.82 6.01
N SER A 509 61.67 5.72 5.26
CA SER A 509 61.65 7.19 5.20
C SER A 509 62.44 7.71 3.97
N VAL A 510 61.98 8.78 3.30
CA VAL A 510 62.73 9.75 2.44
C VAL A 510 63.54 9.22 1.22
N GLY A 511 63.32 9.81 0.03
CA GLY A 511 64.22 9.61 -1.13
C GLY A 511 63.79 10.38 -2.40
N THR A 512 64.54 11.40 -2.78
CA THR A 512 64.31 12.33 -3.92
C THR A 512 65.03 11.94 -5.22
N THR A 513 64.40 12.19 -6.38
CA THR A 513 64.95 12.72 -7.68
C THR A 513 63.84 12.58 -8.75
N SER A 514 63.38 13.55 -9.55
CA SER A 514 63.96 14.64 -10.39
C SER A 514 64.56 14.19 -11.74
N ALA A 515 63.91 14.54 -12.87
CA ALA A 515 64.50 15.14 -14.11
C ALA A 515 63.84 14.76 -15.47
N THR A 516 63.18 15.75 -16.11
CA THR A 516 63.59 16.35 -17.42
C THR A 516 63.23 15.70 -18.79
N THR A 517 62.15 16.23 -19.41
CA THR A 517 62.09 16.92 -20.75
C THR A 517 62.21 16.20 -22.12
N THR A 518 61.20 16.42 -22.99
CA THR A 518 61.24 16.93 -24.41
C THR A 518 59.78 16.96 -24.95
N ILE A 519 59.12 18.02 -25.42
CA ILE A 519 59.35 19.12 -26.41
C ILE A 519 59.00 18.77 -27.88
N SER A 520 57.84 19.27 -28.34
CA SER A 520 57.52 19.83 -29.68
C SER A 520 56.08 20.40 -29.63
N SER A 521 55.76 21.69 -29.77
CA SER A 521 55.88 22.68 -30.87
C SER A 521 54.92 22.47 -32.06
N VAL A 522 54.29 23.47 -32.72
CA VAL A 522 53.85 24.88 -32.50
C VAL A 522 52.98 25.23 -33.76
N ASN A 523 51.88 26.01 -33.67
CA ASN A 523 51.50 27.10 -34.63
C ASN A 523 50.06 27.68 -34.48
N SER A 524 49.97 28.83 -33.80
CA SER A 524 49.47 30.15 -34.28
C SER A 524 48.24 30.33 -35.23
N VAL A 525 47.30 31.20 -34.77
CA VAL A 525 46.74 32.41 -35.47
C VAL A 525 45.77 32.16 -36.67
N SER A 526 44.69 32.91 -36.96
CA SER A 526 44.20 34.28 -36.61
C SER A 526 42.66 34.42 -36.55
N VAL A 527 42.21 35.50 -35.89
CA VAL A 527 40.90 36.22 -35.92
C VAL A 527 41.23 37.63 -36.54
N PRO A 528 40.37 38.46 -37.20
CA PRO A 528 39.03 38.90 -36.74
C PRO A 528 37.96 39.42 -37.78
N ASN A 529 36.80 39.87 -37.25
CA ASN A 529 35.81 40.84 -37.82
C ASN A 529 35.04 40.43 -39.12
N ASP A 530 33.88 40.95 -39.54
CA ASP A 530 32.82 41.90 -39.07
C ASP A 530 31.57 41.70 -40.00
N SER A 531 30.33 42.18 -39.78
CA SER A 531 29.55 42.66 -38.61
C SER A 531 28.05 42.88 -39.04
N GLN A 532 27.22 43.45 -38.15
CA GLN A 532 25.91 44.12 -38.40
C GLN A 532 24.64 43.34 -38.80
N SER A 533 23.60 43.53 -37.97
CA SER A 533 22.17 43.45 -38.30
C SER A 533 21.67 44.77 -38.93
N PRO A 534 20.44 44.80 -39.47
CA PRO A 534 19.35 45.43 -38.72
C PRO A 534 18.34 44.44 -38.13
#